data_AF-D6TVR8-F1
#
_entry.id   AF-D6TVR8-F1
#
_cell.length_a   1.000
_cell.length_b   1.000
_cell.length_c   1.000
_cell.angle_alpha   90.00
_cell.angle_beta   90.00
_cell.angle_gamma   90.00
#
_symmetry.space_group_name_H-M   'P 1'
#
loop_
_entity.id
_entity.type
_entity.pdbx_description
1 polymer ?
#
loop_
_entity_poly.entity_id
_entity_poly.type
_entity_poly.pdbx_seq_one_letter_code
_entity_poly.pdbx_strand_id
1 'polypeptide(L)' 'MSKEPRLSDESLRHCLAEQYALNAATFELLSQGLDVNARVYRVVSEQGDAYLLKAKQGPLYEPAYLLERDWQRF' A
#
# COMPACT_ATOMS: atom_id res chain seq x y z
N MET A 1 0.95 -2.07 25.21
CA MET A 1 -0.16 -1.47 24.43
C MET A 1 0.40 -0.96 23.12
N SER A 2 0.36 -1.78 22.07
CA SER A 2 0.83 -1.37 20.74
C SER A 2 -0.11 -0.30 20.21
N LYS A 3 0.35 0.95 20.15
CA LYS A 3 -0.28 2.00 19.34
C LYS A 3 -0.09 1.59 17.89
N GLU A 4 -1.01 0.78 17.37
CA GLU A 4 -0.99 0.45 15.95
C GLU A 4 -1.00 1.76 15.16
N PRO A 5 -0.08 1.94 14.18
CA PRO A 5 -0.19 3.05 13.25
C PRO A 5 -1.46 2.84 12.43
N ARG A 6 -2.55 3.51 12.84
CA ARG A 6 -3.72 3.64 12.00
C ARG A 6 -3.37 4.70 10.97
N LEU A 7 -2.76 4.28 9.86
CA LEU A 7 -2.74 5.11 8.66
C LEU A 7 -4.20 5.34 8.28
N SER A 8 -4.62 6.60 8.23
CA SER A 8 -5.97 6.94 7.80
C SER A 8 -6.08 6.74 6.29
N ASP A 9 -7.28 6.36 5.83
CA ASP A 9 -7.55 6.22 4.40
C ASP A 9 -7.27 7.53 3.64
N GLU A 10 -7.41 8.68 4.28
CA GLU A 10 -7.07 9.98 3.71
C GLU A 10 -5.56 10.11 3.42
N SER A 11 -4.70 9.75 4.39
CA SER A 11 -3.25 9.74 4.17
C SER A 11 -2.85 8.73 3.09
N LEU A 12 -3.50 7.58 3.04
CA LEU A 12 -3.28 6.59 1.98
C LEU A 12 -3.69 7.12 0.61
N ARG A 13 -4.86 7.78 0.49
CA ARG A 13 -5.31 8.43 -0.75
C ARG A 13 -4.33 9.48 -1.22
N HIS A 14 -3.91 10.39 -0.34
CA HIS A 14 -2.98 11.46 -0.69
C HIS A 14 -1.65 10.88 -1.21
N CYS A 15 -1.10 9.89 -0.49
CA CYS A 15 0.15 9.23 -0.90
C CYS A 15 0.02 8.55 -2.26
N LEU A 16 -1.07 7.82 -2.50
CA LEU A 16 -1.30 7.15 -3.79
C LEU A 16 -1.47 8.13 -4.95
N ALA A 17 -2.18 9.24 -4.72
CA ALA A 17 -2.35 10.28 -5.73
C ALA A 17 -1.01 10.97 -6.05
N GLU A 18 -0.23 11.35 -5.05
CA GLU A 18 1.03 12.09 -5.26
C GLU A 18 2.16 11.21 -5.83
N GLN A 19 2.32 10.00 -5.32
CA GLN A 19 3.48 9.16 -5.65
C GLN A 19 3.23 8.25 -6.85
N TYR A 20 1.97 7.90 -7.12
CA TYR A 20 1.60 6.91 -8.14
C TYR A 20 0.54 7.39 -9.12
N ALA A 21 0.07 8.65 -9.02
CA ALA A 21 -1.04 9.17 -9.82
C ALA A 21 -2.30 8.28 -9.75
N LEU A 22 -2.51 7.60 -8.61
CA LEU A 22 -3.59 6.64 -8.41
C LEU A 22 -4.68 7.21 -7.49
N ASN A 23 -5.84 7.50 -8.07
CA ASN A 23 -7.03 7.91 -7.31
C ASN A 23 -7.78 6.69 -6.78
N ALA A 24 -7.69 6.45 -5.48
CA ALA A 24 -8.29 5.30 -4.81
C ALA A 24 -9.71 5.59 -4.30
N ALA A 25 -10.68 4.82 -4.81
CA ALA A 25 -12.07 4.88 -4.38
C ALA A 25 -12.28 4.14 -3.04
N THR A 26 -11.74 2.92 -2.91
CA THR A 26 -11.92 2.09 -1.71
C THR A 26 -10.63 1.47 -1.22
N PHE A 27 -10.57 1.24 0.09
CA PHE A 27 -9.51 0.51 0.78
C PHE A 27 -10.15 -0.58 1.62
N GLU A 28 -9.74 -1.82 1.40
CA GLU A 28 -10.18 -2.96 2.18
C GLU A 28 -8.95 -3.63 2.80
N LEU A 29 -8.90 -3.69 4.13
CA LEU A 29 -7.82 -4.39 4.83
C LEU A 29 -7.96 -5.90 4.62
N LEU A 30 -7.04 -6.52 3.89
CA LEU A 30 -7.10 -7.95 3.58
C LEU A 30 -6.58 -8.82 4.73
N SER A 31 -5.52 -8.40 5.40
CA SER A 31 -4.96 -9.11 6.56
C SER A 31 -3.89 -8.29 7.27
N GLN A 32 -3.72 -8.58 8.57
CA GLN A 32 -2.51 -8.26 9.30
C GLN A 32 -1.56 -9.44 9.09
N GLY A 33 -0.62 -9.30 8.14
CA GLY A 33 0.36 -10.34 7.86
C GLY A 33 1.30 -10.60 9.04
N LEU A 34 2.26 -11.51 8.87
CA LEU A 34 3.29 -11.80 9.90
C LEU A 34 4.20 -10.59 10.20
N ASP A 35 4.25 -9.60 9.32
CA ASP A 35 4.91 -8.32 9.57
C ASP A 35 3.97 -7.42 10.38
N VAL A 36 4.15 -7.42 11.71
CA VAL A 36 3.36 -6.61 12.65
C VAL A 36 3.42 -5.11 12.41
N ASN A 37 4.42 -4.65 11.64
CA ASN A 37 4.59 -3.26 11.27
C ASN A 37 4.00 -2.94 9.89
N ALA A 38 3.40 -3.92 9.21
CA ALA A 38 2.81 -3.74 7.90
C ALA A 38 1.33 -4.13 7.85
N ARG A 39 0.62 -3.49 6.93
CA ARG A 39 -0.75 -3.83 6.55
C ARG A 39 -0.85 -3.96 5.05
N VAL A 40 -1.70 -4.89 4.61
CA VAL A 40 -1.98 -5.12 3.20
C VAL A 40 -3.44 -4.76 2.93
N TYR A 41 -3.63 -3.84 2.00
CA TYR A 41 -4.94 -3.37 1.56
C TYR A 41 -5.19 -3.81 0.13
N ARG A 42 -6.43 -4.18 -0.16
CA ARG A 42 -6.96 -4.14 -1.51
C ARG A 42 -7.43 -2.72 -1.78
N VAL A 43 -6.92 -2.12 -2.83
CA VAL A 43 -7.28 -0.78 -3.27
C VAL A 43 -8.01 -0.89 -4.59
N VAL A 44 -9.18 -0.27 -4.70
CA VAL A 44 -9.87 -0.15 -5.99
C VAL A 44 -9.80 1.31 -6.42
N SER A 45 -9.30 1.55 -7.62
CA SER A 45 -9.23 2.88 -8.22
C SER A 45 -10.63 3.37 -8.63
N GLU A 46 -10.76 4.68 -8.86
CA GLU A 46 -11.98 5.25 -9.45
C GLU A 46 -12.32 4.68 -10.84
N GLN A 47 -11.31 4.15 -11.55
CA GLN A 47 -11.49 3.50 -12.85
C GLN A 47 -11.90 2.03 -12.74
N GLY A 48 -11.95 1.47 -11.51
CA GLY A 48 -12.34 0.09 -11.25
C GLY A 48 -11.19 -0.91 -11.16
N ASP A 49 -9.95 -0.50 -11.50
CA ASP A 49 -8.77 -1.35 -11.38
C ASP A 49 -8.43 -1.65 -9.91
N ALA A 50 -8.04 -2.89 -9.63
CA ALA A 50 -7.69 -3.34 -8.30
C ALA A 50 -6.17 -3.52 -8.12
N TYR A 51 -5.65 -3.01 -7.00
CA TYR A 51 -4.25 -3.04 -6.62
C TYR A 51 -4.06 -3.61 -5.21
N LEU A 52 -2.89 -4.19 -4.97
CA LEU A 52 -2.43 -4.53 -3.63
C LEU A 52 -1.52 -3.41 -3.11
N LEU A 53 -1.91 -2.80 -1.98
CA LEU A 53 -1.12 -1.80 -1.29
C LEU A 53 -0.54 -2.41 -0.01
N LYS A 54 0.78 -2.47 0.08
CA LYS A 54 1.49 -2.80 1.32
C LYS A 54 2.00 -1.51 1.96
N ALA A 55 1.41 -1.13 3.09
CA ALA A 55 1.88 -0.01 3.90
C ALA A 55 2.68 -0.54 5.10
N LYS A 56 3.91 -0.06 5.29
CA LYS A 56 4.80 -0.48 6.38
C LYS A 56 5.27 0.72 7.17
N GLN A 57 5.23 0.64 8.49
CA GLN A 57 5.87 1.60 9.38
C GLN A 57 7.29 1.15 9.72
N GLY A 58 8.26 2.05 9.61
CA GLY A 58 9.66 1.78 9.96
C GLY A 58 10.63 2.27 8.89
N PRO A 59 11.93 2.01 9.07
CA PRO A 59 12.93 2.42 8.10
C PRO A 59 12.67 1.79 6.73
N LEU A 60 12.77 2.62 5.69
CA LEU A 60 12.72 2.18 4.32
C LEU A 60 14.03 1.45 3.99
N TYR A 61 13.94 0.18 3.64
CA TYR A 61 15.05 -0.56 3.06
C TYR A 61 14.87 -0.57 1.54
N GLU A 62 15.33 0.49 0.89
CA GLU A 62 15.13 0.78 -0.55
C GLU A 62 15.38 -0.42 -1.48
N PRO A 63 16.39 -1.30 -1.26
CA PRO A 63 16.62 -2.45 -2.13
C PRO A 63 15.45 -3.45 -2.19
N ALA A 64 14.55 -3.46 -1.19
CA ALA A 64 13.37 -4.33 -1.20
C ALA A 64 12.16 -3.74 -1.95
N TYR A 65 12.26 -2.49 -2.44
CA TYR A 65 11.17 -1.76 -3.09
C TYR A 65 11.47 -1.35 -4.53
N LEU A 66 12.72 -1.49 -4.97
CA LEU A 66 13.11 -1.34 -6.37
C LEU A 66 12.66 -2.58 -7.15
N LEU A 67 11.45 -2.51 -7.71
CA LEU A 67 11.04 -3.43 -8.76
C LEU A 67 11.47 -2.82 -10.10
N GLU A 68 12.39 -3.47 -10.80
CA GLU A 68 12.67 -3.14 -12.20
C GLU A 68 11.36 -3.29 -13.01
N ARG A 69 11.08 -2.33 -13.90
CA ARG A 69 9.84 -2.29 -14.71
C ARG A 69 9.69 -3.49 -15.68
N ASP A 70 10.68 -4.38 -15.75
CA ASP A 70 10.73 -5.54 -16.64
C ASP A 70 10.22 -6.85 -15.99
N TRP A 71 9.37 -6.77 -14.96
CA TRP A 71 8.61 -7.94 -14.46
C TRP A 71 7.49 -8.37 -15.43
N GLN A 72 7.82 -8.57 -16.71
CA GLN A 72 7.06 -9.42 -17.62
C GLN A 72 7.70 -10.81 -17.61
N ARG A 73 6.91 -11.83 -17.24
CA ARG A 73 7.22 -13.28 -17.24
C ARG A 73 7.80 -13.82 -15.93
N PHE A 74 6.91 -14.20 -15.02
CA PHE A 74 6.87 -15.57 -14.47
C PHE A 74 5.42 -16.01 -14.34
#